data_AF-A0A2P2KJT3-F1
#
_entry.id   AF-A0A2P2KJT3-F1
#
_cell.length_a   1.000
_cell.length_b   1.000
_cell.length_c   1.000
_cell.angle_alpha   90.00
_cell.angle_beta   90.00
_cell.angle_gamma   90.00
#
_symmetry.space_group_name_H-M   'P 1'
#
loop_
_entity.id
_entity.type
_entity.pdbx_description
1 polymer ?
#
loop_
_entity_poly.entity_id
_entity_poly.type
_entity_poly.pdbx_seq_one_letter_code
_entity_poly.pdbx_strand_id
1 'polypeptide(L)'
;MTGASSPCVFCRIVQNPPATGTTLLHSDEKVVAFQDIRPAAFRHYLVIPVKHITSVKDLQRRDEDYYLVSRMLNVGKTLLQQDAPWSKEYRFGFHQPPFNSVKHLHLHCLALPFTPR
;
A
#
# COMPACT_ATOMS: atom_id res chain seq x y z
N MET A 1 -8.76 15.14 25.33
CA MET A 1 -8.05 13.84 25.30
C MET A 1 -6.92 13.97 24.29
N THR A 2 -5.69 14.03 24.76
CA THR A 2 -4.49 14.22 23.93
C THR A 2 -4.28 12.97 23.07
N GLY A 3 -4.75 13.02 21.82
CA GLY A 3 -4.58 11.92 20.86
C GLY A 3 -3.10 11.69 20.60
N ALA A 4 -2.54 10.65 21.22
CA ALA A 4 -1.17 10.23 20.94
C ALA A 4 -1.07 9.91 19.44
N SER A 5 -0.30 10.72 18.70
CA SER A 5 -0.09 10.49 17.28
C SER A 5 0.58 9.13 17.11
N SER A 6 0.00 8.25 16.28
CA SER A 6 0.65 6.97 15.97
C SER A 6 2.07 7.22 15.44
N PRO A 7 3.11 6.50 15.93
CA PRO A 7 4.47 6.63 15.42
C PRO A 7 4.59 6.07 13.98
N CYS A 8 3.61 5.30 13.51
CA CYS A 8 3.60 4.77 12.17
C CYS A 8 3.17 5.84 11.14
N VAL A 9 4.04 6.16 10.19
CA VAL A 9 3.75 7.10 9.11
C VAL A 9 2.52 6.69 8.28
N PHE A 10 2.30 5.39 8.05
CA PHE A 10 1.14 4.89 7.32
C PHE A 10 -0.16 5.01 8.12
N CYS A 11 -0.13 4.82 9.44
CA CYS A 11 -1.30 5.15 10.28
C CYS A 11 -1.64 6.64 10.22
N ARG A 12 -0.64 7.52 10.17
CA ARG A 12 -0.87 8.97 10.02
C ARG A 12 -1.51 9.30 8.67
N ILE A 13 -1.07 8.66 7.59
CA ILE A 13 -1.71 8.77 6.27
C ILE A 13 -3.17 8.33 6.34
N VAL A 14 -3.48 7.18 6.96
CA VAL A 14 -4.87 6.71 7.11
C VAL A 14 -5.73 7.69 7.91
N GLN A 15 -5.18 8.29 8.99
CA GLN A 15 -5.93 9.17 9.89
C GLN A 15 -6.16 10.57 9.30
N ASN A 16 -5.15 11.15 8.65
CA ASN A 16 -5.22 12.51 8.11
C ASN A 16 -4.26 12.66 6.91
N PRO A 17 -4.63 12.14 5.73
CA PRO A 17 -3.78 12.20 4.53
C PRO A 17 -3.35 13.63 4.14
N PRO A 18 -4.23 14.66 4.21
CA PRO A 18 -3.84 16.03 3.93
C PRO A 18 -2.69 16.53 4.82
N ALA A 19 -2.70 16.19 6.11
CA ALA A 19 -1.64 16.60 7.04
C ALA A 19 -0.29 15.92 6.77
N THR A 20 -0.26 14.80 6.02
CA THR A 20 0.98 14.13 5.60
C THR A 20 1.42 14.52 4.20
N GLY A 21 0.71 15.44 3.53
CA GLY A 21 0.94 15.78 2.12
C GLY A 21 0.69 14.61 1.17
N THR A 22 -0.05 13.58 1.59
CA THR A 22 -0.30 12.38 0.78
C THR A 22 -1.67 12.47 0.12
N THR A 23 -1.69 12.47 -1.21
CA THR A 23 -2.93 12.32 -1.97
C THR A 23 -3.30 10.85 -2.04
N LEU A 24 -4.53 10.51 -1.64
CA LEU A 24 -5.05 9.15 -1.75
C LEU A 24 -5.57 8.91 -3.17
N LEU A 25 -5.15 7.78 -3.76
CA LEU A 25 -5.67 7.26 -5.03
C LEU A 25 -6.92 6.40 -4.80
N HIS A 26 -7.03 5.80 -3.60
CA HIS A 26 -8.19 5.02 -3.15
C HIS A 26 -8.33 5.11 -1.63
N SER A 27 -9.57 5.09 -1.13
CA SER A 27 -9.88 5.01 0.29
C SER A 27 -11.21 4.28 0.47
N ASP A 28 -11.20 3.17 1.20
CA ASP A 28 -12.41 2.49 1.68
C ASP A 28 -12.26 2.05 3.14
N GLU A 29 -13.23 1.33 3.69
CA GLU A 29 -13.22 0.92 5.10
C GLU A 29 -12.12 -0.09 5.46
N LYS A 30 -11.47 -0.71 4.47
CA LYS A 30 -10.44 -1.75 4.67
C LYS A 30 -9.05 -1.27 4.28
N VAL A 31 -8.91 -0.52 3.18
CA VAL A 31 -7.61 -0.16 2.60
C VAL A 31 -7.58 1.28 2.10
N VAL A 32 -6.36 1.84 2.11
CA VAL A 32 -6.06 3.08 1.38
C VAL A 32 -4.92 2.81 0.40
N ALA A 33 -4.88 3.57 -0.70
CA ALA A 33 -3.81 3.48 -1.68
C ALA A 33 -3.27 4.86 -2.03
N PHE A 34 -1.96 4.94 -2.25
CA PHE A 34 -1.27 6.17 -2.60
C PHE A 34 0.03 5.87 -3.34
N GLN A 35 0.62 6.90 -3.96
CA GLN A 35 1.88 6.77 -4.67
C GLN A 35 3.07 6.64 -3.70
N ASP A 36 3.98 5.70 -3.99
CA ASP A 36 5.24 5.60 -3.26
C ASP A 36 6.06 6.89 -3.48
N ILE A 37 6.60 7.45 -2.40
CA ILE A 37 7.40 8.69 -2.44
C ILE A 37 8.73 8.52 -3.18
N ARG A 38 9.19 7.27 -3.37
CA ARG A 38 10.38 6.91 -4.15
C ARG A 38 10.01 5.78 -5.13
N PRO A 39 9.30 6.10 -6.22
CA PRO A 39 8.89 5.11 -7.21
C PRO A 39 10.07 4.30 -7.74
N ALA A 40 9.93 2.97 -7.76
CA ALA A 40 10.94 2.06 -8.30
C ALA A 40 10.65 1.62 -9.74
N ALA A 41 9.46 1.97 -10.26
CA ALA A 41 9.00 1.63 -11.61
C ALA A 41 8.19 2.80 -12.19
N PHE A 42 7.81 2.70 -13.47
CA PHE A 42 7.00 3.69 -14.19
C PHE A 42 5.80 4.16 -13.35
N ARG A 43 5.05 3.23 -12.76
CA ARG A 43 4.14 3.51 -11.64
C ARG A 43 4.46 2.63 -10.46
N HIS A 44 4.39 3.21 -9.27
CA HIS A 44 4.62 2.52 -8.02
C HIS A 44 3.64 3.00 -6.96
N TYR A 45 2.66 2.16 -6.66
CA TYR A 45 1.63 2.42 -5.67
C TYR A 45 1.79 1.50 -4.47
N LEU A 46 1.40 2.01 -3.32
CA LEU A 46 1.29 1.27 -2.09
C LEU A 46 -0.18 1.13 -1.75
N VAL A 47 -0.65 -0.09 -1.54
CA VAL A 47 -1.96 -0.36 -0.94
C VAL A 47 -1.73 -0.86 0.48
N ILE A 48 -2.35 -0.22 1.46
CA ILE A 48 -2.15 -0.53 2.89
C ILE A 48 -3.51 -0.77 3.57
N PRO A 49 -3.59 -1.64 4.59
CA PRO A 49 -4.78 -1.74 5.41
C PRO A 49 -4.97 -0.50 6.28
N VAL A 50 -6.23 -0.12 6.52
CA VAL A 50 -6.62 0.90 7.51
C VAL A 50 -6.19 0.45 8.92
N LYS A 51 -6.43 -0.83 9.25
CA LYS A 51 -5.93 -1.44 10.49
C LYS A 51 -4.43 -1.64 10.42
N HIS A 52 -3.71 -1.25 11.46
CA HIS A 52 -2.27 -1.52 11.56
C HIS A 52 -2.01 -3.03 11.70
N ILE A 53 -1.34 -3.60 10.70
CA ILE A 53 -0.78 -4.95 10.70
C ILE A 53 0.70 -4.77 10.41
N THR A 54 1.60 -5.31 11.22
CA THR A 54 3.03 -4.97 11.12
C THR A 54 3.68 -5.43 9.80
N SER A 55 3.40 -6.66 9.37
CA SER A 55 3.97 -7.24 8.15
C SER A 55 3.13 -8.42 7.66
N VAL A 56 3.52 -9.03 6.53
CA VAL A 56 2.91 -10.29 6.07
C VAL A 56 3.08 -11.46 7.04
N LYS A 57 4.04 -11.41 7.97
CA LYS A 57 4.24 -12.46 8.98
C LYS A 57 3.14 -12.47 10.05
N ASP A 58 2.41 -11.36 10.17
CA ASP A 58 1.35 -11.18 11.16
C ASP A 58 -0.04 -11.57 10.61
N LEU A 59 -0.12 -11.94 9.33
CA LEU A 59 -1.33 -12.47 8.70
C LEU A 59 -1.58 -13.91 9.18
N GLN A 60 -2.85 -14.25 9.36
CA GLN A 60 -3.31 -15.54 9.83
C GLN A 60 -4.16 -16.26 8.77
N ARG A 61 -4.29 -17.58 8.90
CA ARG A 61 -5.18 -18.40 8.07
C ARG A 61 -6.63 -18.23 8.51
N ARG A 62 -7.22 -17.08 8.19
CA ARG A 62 -8.62 -16.73 8.46
C ARG A 62 -9.20 -15.94 7.30
N ASP A 63 -10.52 -16.03 7.14
CA ASP A 63 -11.25 -15.40 6.02
C ASP A 63 -11.04 -13.88 5.97
N GLU A 64 -10.94 -13.22 7.13
CA GLU A 64 -10.67 -11.78 7.23
C GLU A 64 -9.37 -11.37 6.52
N ASP A 65 -8.28 -12.13 6.74
CA ASP A 65 -6.97 -11.81 6.18
C ASP A 65 -6.90 -12.21 4.71
N TYR A 66 -7.56 -13.30 4.31
CA TYR A 66 -7.72 -13.66 2.90
C TYR A 66 -8.48 -12.58 2.12
N TYR A 67 -9.59 -12.11 2.66
CA TYR A 67 -10.37 -11.02 2.07
C TYR A 67 -9.54 -9.74 1.99
N LEU A 68 -8.82 -9.37 3.04
CA LEU A 68 -7.98 -8.18 3.05
C LEU A 68 -6.93 -8.23 1.93
N VAL A 69 -6.16 -9.32 1.82
CA VAL A 69 -5.13 -9.44 0.77
C VAL A 69 -5.76 -9.42 -0.62
N SER A 70 -6.91 -10.09 -0.81
CA SER A 70 -7.65 -10.02 -2.08
C SER A 70 -8.10 -8.60 -2.42
N ARG A 71 -8.59 -7.83 -1.44
CA ARG A 71 -8.98 -6.43 -1.63
C ARG A 71 -7.78 -5.55 -1.98
N MET A 72 -6.66 -5.72 -1.29
CA MET A 72 -5.43 -4.99 -1.59
C MET A 72 -4.98 -5.21 -3.04
N LEU A 73 -4.98 -6.47 -3.49
CA LEU A 73 -4.62 -6.81 -4.87
C LEU A 73 -5.59 -6.22 -5.89
N ASN A 74 -6.90 -6.31 -5.62
CA ASN A 74 -7.92 -5.79 -6.54
C ASN A 74 -7.81 -4.26 -6.70
N VAL A 75 -7.64 -3.52 -5.59
CA VAL A 75 -7.42 -2.06 -5.64
C VAL A 75 -6.16 -1.74 -6.43
N GLY A 76 -5.05 -2.42 -6.16
CA GLY A 76 -3.79 -2.22 -6.88
C GLY A 76 -3.92 -2.46 -8.39
N LYS A 77 -4.59 -3.54 -8.79
CA LYS A 77 -4.86 -3.84 -10.21
C LYS A 77 -5.70 -2.77 -10.87
N THR A 78 -6.82 -2.38 -10.25
CA THR A 78 -7.71 -1.35 -10.80
C THR A 78 -6.97 -0.03 -11.03
N LEU A 79 -6.20 0.42 -10.03
CA LEU A 79 -5.44 1.68 -10.14
C LEU A 79 -4.40 1.64 -11.26
N LEU A 80 -3.62 0.56 -11.36
CA LEU A 80 -2.61 0.43 -12.42
C LEU A 80 -3.25 0.29 -13.81
N GLN A 81 -4.38 -0.40 -13.93
CA GLN A 81 -5.11 -0.52 -15.20
C GLN A 81 -5.67 0.82 -15.67
N GLN A 82 -6.15 1.66 -14.76
CA GLN A 82 -6.69 2.97 -15.10
C GLN A 82 -5.60 3.96 -15.51
N ASP A 83 -4.48 3.99 -14.78
CA ASP A 83 -3.44 5.01 -14.96
C ASP A 83 -2.29 4.56 -15.89
N ALA A 84 -2.03 3.25 -16.01
CA ALA A 84 -1.00 2.69 -16.88
C ALA A 84 -1.54 1.53 -17.74
N PRO A 85 -2.65 1.67 -18.49
CA PRO A 85 -3.27 0.59 -19.27
C PRO A 85 -2.35 -0.02 -20.33
N TRP A 86 -1.35 0.74 -20.79
CA TRP A 86 -0.40 0.34 -21.81
C TRP A 86 0.85 -0.37 -21.26
N SER A 87 0.97 -0.51 -19.94
CA SER A 87 2.11 -1.22 -19.35
C SER A 87 2.04 -2.70 -19.73
N LYS A 88 3.17 -3.24 -20.19
CA LYS A 88 3.27 -4.64 -20.62
C LYS A 88 3.21 -5.62 -19.47
N GLU A 89 3.54 -5.17 -18.26
CA GLU A 89 3.66 -6.03 -17.09
C GLU A 89 3.35 -5.25 -15.81
N TYR A 90 2.47 -5.83 -14.98
CA TYR A 90 2.25 -5.40 -13.61
C TYR A 90 2.87 -6.39 -12.63
N ARG A 91 3.53 -5.88 -11.60
CA ARG A 91 4.07 -6.70 -10.49
C ARG A 91 3.43 -6.29 -9.17
N PHE A 92 3.15 -7.29 -8.35
CA PHE A 92 2.57 -7.11 -7.03
C PHE A 92 3.40 -7.88 -6.01
N GLY A 93 3.72 -7.27 -4.88
CA GLY A 93 4.55 -7.95 -3.89
C GLY A 93 4.60 -7.26 -2.55
N PHE A 94 4.92 -8.04 -1.52
CA PHE A 94 5.20 -7.54 -0.19
C PHE A 94 6.68 -7.70 0.10
N HIS A 95 7.28 -6.71 0.75
CA HIS A 95 8.57 -6.91 1.37
C HIS A 95 8.40 -7.59 2.74
N GLN A 96 9.36 -8.44 3.09
CA GLN A 96 9.44 -9.08 4.39
C GLN A 96 10.58 -8.50 5.22
N PRO A 97 10.46 -8.41 6.56
CA PRO A 97 11.58 -8.03 7.41
C PRO A 97 12.80 -8.95 7.19
N PRO A 98 14.03 -8.40 7.13
CA PRO A 98 14.41 -7.02 7.46
C PRO A 98 14.30 -6.00 6.31
N PHE A 99 13.73 -6.37 5.16
CA PHE A 99 13.75 -5.58 3.93
C PHE A 99 12.54 -4.64 3.74
N ASN A 100 11.65 -4.51 4.74
CA ASN A 100 10.53 -3.57 4.70
C ASN A 100 10.89 -2.24 5.39
N SER A 101 10.72 -1.11 4.70
CA SER A 101 11.07 0.21 5.25
C SER A 101 10.06 0.74 6.28
N VAL A 102 8.79 0.33 6.19
CA VAL A 102 7.73 0.71 7.13
C VAL A 102 7.13 -0.56 7.73
N LYS A 103 7.02 -0.59 9.06
CA LYS A 103 6.42 -1.69 9.84
C LYS A 103 4.89 -1.60 9.84
N HIS A 104 4.29 -1.54 8.65
CA HIS A 104 2.86 -1.58 8.40
C HIS A 104 2.68 -2.27 7.06
N LEU A 105 1.91 -3.35 6.99
CA LEU A 105 1.67 -4.17 5.80
C LEU A 105 1.36 -3.29 4.59
N HIS A 106 2.13 -3.42 3.52
CA HIS A 106 1.90 -2.64 2.30
C HIS A 106 2.20 -3.50 1.07
N LEU A 107 1.23 -3.56 0.17
CA LEU A 107 1.39 -4.19 -1.12
C LEU A 107 2.01 -3.19 -2.08
N HIS A 108 3.20 -3.48 -2.58
CA HIS A 108 3.77 -2.78 -3.72
C HIS A 108 3.02 -3.20 -4.98
N CYS A 109 2.49 -2.22 -5.71
CA CYS A 109 1.83 -2.38 -6.99
C CYS A 109 2.62 -1.60 -8.03
N LEU A 110 3.20 -2.30 -9.00
CA LEU A 110 4.18 -1.76 -9.93
C LEU A 110 3.68 -1.92 -11.36
N ALA A 111 3.70 -0.84 -12.15
CA ALA A 111 3.67 -0.92 -13.60
C ALA A 111 5.09 -0.72 -14.13
N LEU A 112 5.57 -1.67 -14.92
CA LEU A 112 6.91 -1.69 -15.48
C LEU A 112 7.04 -0.74 -16.69
N PRO A 113 8.27 -0.32 -17.07
CA PRO A 113 9.59 -0.80 -16.61
C PRO A 113 9.99 -0.34 -15.20
N PHE A 114 10.99 -1.02 -14.61
CA PHE A 114 11.69 -0.53 -13.43
C PHE A 114 12.55 0.68 -13.78
N THR A 115 12.61 1.64 -12.87
CA THR A 115 13.46 2.83 -13.00
C THR A 115 14.86 2.47 -12.53
N PRO A 116 15.91 2.66 -13.36
CA PRO A 116 17.29 2.48 -12.93
C PRO A 116 17.60 3.37 -11.73
N ARG A 117 18.35 2.84 -10.76
CA ARG A 117 18.88 3.60 -9.62
C ARG A 117 20.37 3.79 -9.78
#